data_AF-A0A2E0F8D2-F1
#
_entry.id   AF-A0A2E0F8D2-F1
#
_cell.length_a   1.000
_cell.length_b   1.000
_cell.length_c   1.000
_cell.angle_alpha   90.00
_cell.angle_beta   90.00
_cell.angle_gamma   90.00
#
_symmetry.space_group_name_H-M   'P 1'
#
loop_
_entity.id
_entity.type
_entity.pdbx_description
1 polymer ?
#
loop_
_entity_poly.entity_id
_entity_poly.type
_entity_poly.pdbx_seq_one_letter_code
_entity_poly.pdbx_strand_id
1 'polypeptide(L)'
;MENNRRKLMKDFINKVKDKFVKKGKVEETSEEKRLRLLKEEKDAATKAKKPWVAVLNTHVNHKDIKNGFFELDWNNEFIEQLLDAGYSGETNEQIVDAWFKTIARNILEEQGLDPNRDAGYIKINKRDDGKSEIS
;
A
#
# COMPACT_ATOMS: atom_id res chain seq x y z
N MET A 1 39.77 -41.67 18.55
CA MET A 1 38.77 -41.56 17.46
C MET A 1 37.74 -40.45 17.67
N GLU A 2 37.12 -40.33 18.86
CA GLU A 2 35.88 -39.54 19.01
C GLU A 2 35.98 -38.04 18.69
N ASN A 3 37.04 -37.35 19.13
CA ASN A 3 37.24 -35.92 18.85
C ASN A 3 37.23 -35.57 17.36
N ASN A 4 37.70 -36.48 16.50
CA ASN A 4 37.71 -36.23 15.05
C ASN A 4 36.29 -36.29 14.46
N ARG A 5 35.42 -37.18 14.98
CA ARG A 5 33.99 -37.19 14.61
C ARG A 5 33.27 -35.94 15.13
N ARG A 6 33.54 -35.51 16.37
CA ARG A 6 32.99 -34.27 16.94
C ARG A 6 33.41 -33.01 16.15
N LYS A 7 34.65 -32.97 15.61
CA LYS A 7 35.10 -31.91 14.70
C LYS A 7 34.36 -31.94 13.36
N LEU A 8 34.36 -33.10 12.68
CA LEU A 8 33.71 -33.27 11.37
C LEU A 8 32.22 -32.89 11.42
N MET A 9 31.52 -33.21 12.52
CA MET A 9 30.13 -32.83 12.76
C MET A 9 29.95 -31.30 12.85
N LYS A 10 30.83 -30.59 13.55
CA LYS A 10 30.81 -29.12 13.66
C LYS A 10 31.11 -28.46 12.33
N ASP A 11 32.11 -28.95 11.61
CA ASP A 11 32.51 -28.43 10.30
C ASP A 11 31.38 -28.61 9.28
N PHE A 12 30.65 -29.74 9.33
CA PHE A 12 29.44 -29.98 8.53
C PHE A 12 28.30 -29.03 8.92
N ILE A 13 27.98 -28.88 10.22
CA ILE A 13 26.93 -27.97 10.70
C ILE A 13 27.21 -26.52 10.29
N ASN A 14 28.46 -26.06 10.40
CA ASN A 14 28.85 -24.72 9.96
C ASN A 14 28.73 -24.56 8.45
N LYS A 15 29.18 -25.54 7.65
CA LYS A 15 29.06 -25.53 6.18
C LYS A 15 27.61 -25.57 5.70
N VAL A 16 26.70 -26.19 6.46
CA VAL A 16 25.25 -26.15 6.21
C VAL A 16 24.69 -24.77 6.61
N LYS A 17 25.04 -24.23 7.79
CA LYS A 17 24.62 -22.89 8.21
C LYS A 17 25.03 -21.81 7.19
N ASP A 18 26.29 -21.79 6.76
CA ASP A 18 26.78 -20.86 5.73
C ASP A 18 25.97 -20.94 4.43
N LYS A 19 25.62 -22.15 3.98
CA LYS A 19 24.78 -22.33 2.79
C LYS A 19 23.33 -21.89 2.99
N PHE A 20 22.76 -22.07 4.18
CA PHE A 20 21.41 -21.58 4.49
C PHE A 20 21.39 -20.04 4.61
N VAL A 21 22.36 -19.44 5.32
CA VAL A 21 22.49 -17.98 5.45
C VAL A 21 22.71 -17.32 4.09
N LYS A 22 23.60 -17.86 3.25
CA LYS A 22 23.85 -17.35 1.88
C LYS A 22 22.70 -17.59 0.89
N LYS A 23 21.68 -18.39 1.24
CA LYS A 23 20.47 -18.61 0.44
C LYS A 23 19.21 -17.95 1.07
N GLY A 24 19.37 -17.23 2.18
CA GLY A 24 18.29 -16.79 3.06
C GLY A 24 18.00 -15.28 3.07
N LYS A 25 18.69 -14.48 2.26
CA LYS A 25 18.31 -13.09 1.97
C LYS A 25 18.09 -12.90 0.48
N VAL A 26 16.83 -12.91 0.08
CA VAL A 26 16.38 -12.02 -1.00
C VAL A 26 16.40 -10.62 -0.39
N GLU A 27 17.05 -9.66 -1.02
CA GLU A 27 16.94 -8.26 -0.58
C GLU A 27 15.56 -7.74 -0.99
N GLU A 28 14.81 -7.26 0.00
CA GLU A 28 13.52 -6.62 -0.19
C GLU A 28 13.67 -5.41 -1.12
N THR A 29 12.86 -5.33 -2.16
CA THR A 29 12.84 -4.18 -3.06
C THR A 29 12.38 -2.92 -2.32
N SER A 30 12.74 -1.74 -2.83
CA SER A 30 12.30 -0.47 -2.25
C SER A 30 10.78 -0.34 -2.17
N GLU A 31 10.06 -1.01 -3.07
CA GLU A 31 8.59 -0.98 -3.13
C GLU A 31 7.94 -1.97 -2.13
N GLU A 32 8.41 -3.22 -2.06
CA GLU A 32 7.97 -4.15 -1.00
C GLU A 32 8.19 -3.55 0.39
N LYS A 33 9.34 -2.89 0.59
CA LYS A 33 9.66 -2.16 1.83
C LYS A 33 8.67 -1.01 2.10
N ARG A 34 8.29 -0.24 1.08
CA ARG A 34 7.32 0.86 1.21
C ARG A 34 5.94 0.34 1.57
N LEU A 35 5.48 -0.71 0.89
CA LEU A 35 4.18 -1.32 1.14
C LEU A 35 4.10 -1.97 2.53
N ARG A 36 5.18 -2.60 3.02
CA ARG A 36 5.22 -3.08 4.42
C ARG A 36 5.14 -1.93 5.42
N LEU A 37 5.91 -0.84 5.22
CA LEU A 37 5.88 0.31 6.13
C LEU A 37 4.51 0.99 6.17
N LEU A 38 3.85 1.18 5.02
CA LEU A 38 2.47 1.70 4.97
C LEU A 38 1.48 0.79 5.71
N LYS A 39 1.67 -0.54 5.65
CA LYS A 39 0.86 -1.47 6.45
C LYS A 39 1.15 -1.35 7.95
N GLU A 40 2.42 -1.26 8.35
CA GLU A 40 2.82 -1.04 9.74
C GLU A 40 2.22 0.27 10.30
N GLU A 41 2.16 1.33 9.50
CA GLU A 41 1.49 2.60 9.83
C GLU A 41 -0.03 2.44 9.98
N LYS A 42 -0.70 1.79 9.04
CA LYS A 42 -2.15 1.50 9.09
C LYS A 42 -2.52 0.65 10.31
N ASP A 43 -1.78 -0.41 10.57
CA ASP A 43 -1.99 -1.29 11.73
C ASP A 43 -1.79 -0.52 13.05
N ALA A 44 -0.79 0.38 13.11
CA ALA A 44 -0.55 1.25 14.25
C ALA A 44 -1.64 2.32 14.45
N ALA A 45 -2.14 2.95 13.37
CA ALA A 45 -3.20 3.94 13.42
C ALA A 45 -4.54 3.32 13.86
N THR A 46 -4.89 2.17 13.30
CA THR A 46 -6.08 1.38 13.68
C THR A 46 -6.00 0.94 15.15
N LYS A 47 -4.84 0.45 15.60
CA LYS A 47 -4.61 0.13 17.03
C LYS A 47 -4.75 1.37 17.94
N ALA A 48 -4.46 2.56 17.43
CA ALA A 48 -4.63 3.83 18.13
C ALA A 48 -6.03 4.46 17.98
N LYS A 49 -6.96 3.81 17.25
CA LYS A 49 -8.26 4.36 16.83
C LYS A 49 -8.14 5.74 16.16
N LYS A 50 -7.27 5.83 15.16
CA LYS A 50 -7.05 7.05 14.37
C LYS A 50 -7.36 6.80 12.90
N PRO A 51 -7.99 7.76 12.21
CA PRO A 51 -8.18 7.68 10.76
C PRO A 51 -6.82 7.64 10.04
N TRP A 52 -6.71 6.75 9.06
CA TRP A 52 -5.53 6.61 8.21
C TRP A 52 -5.96 6.31 6.77
N VAL A 53 -5.30 6.97 5.82
CA VAL A 53 -5.44 6.77 4.37
C VAL A 53 -4.09 7.08 3.70
N ALA A 54 -3.72 6.29 2.70
CA ALA A 54 -2.49 6.52 1.92
C ALA A 54 -2.61 6.08 0.46
N VAL A 55 -1.76 6.64 -0.39
CA VAL A 55 -1.56 6.19 -1.78
C VAL A 55 -0.61 5.00 -1.78
N LEU A 56 -1.16 3.81 -2.05
CA LEU A 56 -0.37 2.61 -2.27
C LEU A 56 0.43 2.71 -3.57
N ASN A 57 -0.15 3.22 -4.67
CA ASN A 57 0.58 3.38 -5.92
C ASN A 57 -0.05 4.46 -6.82
N THR A 58 0.73 4.97 -7.78
CA THR A 58 0.27 5.92 -8.81
C THR A 58 0.59 5.34 -10.19
N HIS A 59 -0.44 5.04 -10.98
CA HIS A 59 -0.31 4.49 -12.31
C HIS A 59 -0.53 5.59 -13.35
N VAL A 60 0.45 5.83 -14.23
CA VAL A 60 0.36 6.82 -15.32
C VAL A 60 0.25 6.07 -16.64
N ASN A 61 -0.72 6.44 -17.48
CA ASN A 61 -0.79 5.92 -18.84
C ASN A 61 0.31 6.58 -19.69
N HIS A 62 1.42 5.87 -19.94
CA HIS A 62 2.53 6.40 -20.75
C HIS A 62 2.17 6.79 -22.19
N LYS A 63 1.00 6.38 -22.70
CA LYS A 63 0.48 6.80 -24.03
C LYS A 63 -0.40 8.05 -23.97
N ASP A 64 -0.94 8.39 -22.81
CA ASP A 64 -1.69 9.60 -22.54
C ASP A 64 -1.49 10.01 -21.08
N ILE A 65 -0.45 10.80 -20.83
CA ILE A 65 0.00 11.19 -19.49
C ILE A 65 -1.01 12.04 -18.69
N LYS A 66 -2.11 12.48 -19.32
CA LYS A 66 -3.24 13.13 -18.63
C LYS A 66 -4.12 12.12 -17.90
N ASN A 67 -4.06 10.85 -18.32
CA ASN A 67 -4.83 9.76 -17.77
C ASN A 67 -3.94 8.87 -16.88
N GLY A 68 -4.48 8.51 -15.72
CA GLY A 68 -3.81 7.71 -14.70
C GLY A 68 -4.76 7.49 -13.53
N PHE A 69 -4.37 6.62 -12.60
CA PHE A 69 -5.15 6.32 -11.41
C PHE A 69 -4.27 6.15 -10.18
N PHE A 70 -4.83 6.50 -9.02
CA PHE A 70 -4.24 6.19 -7.73
C PHE A 70 -4.83 4.88 -7.19
N GLU A 71 -3.99 4.03 -6.63
CA GLU A 71 -4.42 2.96 -5.74
C GLU A 71 -4.34 3.49 -4.30
N LEU A 72 -5.46 3.47 -3.58
CA LEU A 72 -5.60 3.94 -2.20
C LEU A 72 -5.83 2.78 -1.26
N ASP A 73 -5.40 2.93 0.00
CA ASP A 73 -5.84 2.09 1.13
C ASP A 73 -6.11 2.96 2.36
N TRP A 74 -7.00 2.50 3.24
CA TRP A 74 -7.49 3.21 4.42
C TRP A 74 -7.92 2.26 5.54
N ASN A 75 -8.24 2.77 6.73
CA ASN A 75 -8.86 2.00 7.82
C ASN A 75 -10.32 2.41 8.10
N ASN A 76 -11.00 1.69 8.99
CA ASN A 76 -12.42 1.91 9.27
C ASN A 76 -12.65 3.29 9.90
N GLU A 77 -11.75 3.74 10.76
CA GLU A 77 -11.78 5.04 11.43
C GLU A 77 -11.75 6.21 10.44
N PHE A 78 -11.12 6.03 9.27
CA PHE A 78 -11.20 7.01 8.18
C PHE A 78 -12.58 7.04 7.51
N ILE A 79 -13.23 5.88 7.31
CA ILE A 79 -14.60 5.82 6.78
C ILE A 79 -15.60 6.41 7.78
N GLU A 80 -15.46 6.12 9.07
CA GLU A 80 -16.23 6.74 10.15
C GLU A 80 -16.09 8.28 10.11
N GLN A 81 -14.86 8.80 9.97
CA GLN A 81 -14.64 10.24 9.82
C GLN A 81 -15.28 10.83 8.54
N LEU A 82 -15.29 10.10 7.42
CA LEU A 82 -15.95 10.56 6.19
C LEU A 82 -17.49 10.56 6.33
N LEU A 83 -18.07 9.55 7.00
CA LEU A 83 -19.50 9.51 7.31
C LEU A 83 -19.91 10.67 8.23
N ASP A 84 -19.14 10.95 9.29
CA ASP A 84 -19.34 12.10 10.18
C ASP A 84 -19.21 13.45 9.45
N ALA A 85 -18.38 13.51 8.40
CA ALA A 85 -18.24 14.68 7.53
C ALA A 85 -19.34 14.79 6.45
N GLY A 86 -20.33 13.88 6.44
CA GLY A 86 -21.48 13.91 5.53
C GLY A 86 -21.28 13.22 4.18
N TYR A 87 -20.17 12.51 3.96
CA TYR A 87 -20.05 11.61 2.81
C TYR A 87 -20.93 10.37 3.01
N SER A 88 -21.38 9.78 1.91
CA SER A 88 -22.24 8.59 1.94
C SER A 88 -22.11 7.78 0.65
N GLY A 89 -22.48 6.50 0.72
CA GLY A 89 -22.42 5.54 -0.38
C GLY A 89 -22.84 4.16 0.10
N GLU A 90 -23.12 3.26 -0.84
CA GLU A 90 -23.45 1.85 -0.56
C GLU A 90 -22.22 1.04 -0.12
N THR A 91 -21.02 1.52 -0.45
CA THR A 91 -19.74 0.88 -0.10
C THR A 91 -18.70 1.91 0.33
N ASN A 92 -17.71 1.47 1.12
CA ASN A 92 -16.59 2.30 1.57
C ASN A 92 -15.83 2.92 0.38
N GLU A 93 -15.73 2.21 -0.73
CA GLU A 93 -15.08 2.66 -1.96
C GLU A 93 -15.81 3.85 -2.59
N GLN A 94 -17.15 3.84 -2.61
CA GLN A 94 -17.95 4.98 -3.07
C GLN A 94 -17.76 6.21 -2.15
N ILE A 95 -17.66 5.99 -0.83
CA ILE A 95 -17.42 7.06 0.15
C ILE A 95 -16.05 7.72 -0.05
N VAL A 96 -14.99 6.92 -0.27
CA VAL A 96 -13.63 7.44 -0.55
C VAL A 96 -13.54 8.10 -1.93
N ASP A 97 -14.20 7.56 -2.96
CA ASP A 97 -14.29 8.18 -4.29
C ASP A 97 -14.95 9.58 -4.23
N ALA A 98 -16.07 9.71 -3.51
CA ALA A 98 -16.75 10.97 -3.32
C ALA A 98 -15.86 12.01 -2.61
N TRP A 99 -15.16 11.60 -1.54
CA TRP A 99 -14.20 12.46 -0.84
C TRP A 99 -13.02 12.91 -1.71
N PHE A 100 -12.40 11.99 -2.46
CA PHE A 100 -11.29 12.32 -3.34
C PHE A 100 -11.75 13.26 -4.48
N LYS A 101 -12.96 13.08 -5.00
CA LYS A 101 -13.56 13.99 -5.99
C LYS A 101 -13.81 15.38 -5.43
N THR A 102 -14.16 15.54 -4.15
CA THR A 102 -14.19 16.86 -3.49
C THR A 102 -12.80 17.48 -3.44
N ILE A 103 -11.76 16.75 -3.00
CA ILE A 103 -10.38 17.27 -3.00
C ILE A 103 -9.94 17.70 -4.40
N ALA A 104 -10.22 16.89 -5.42
CA ALA A 104 -9.91 17.22 -6.80
C ALA A 104 -10.61 18.51 -7.26
N ARG A 105 -11.90 18.69 -6.95
CA ARG A 105 -12.67 19.90 -7.29
C ARG A 105 -12.12 21.16 -6.61
N ASN A 106 -11.86 21.10 -5.30
CA ASN A 106 -11.33 22.23 -4.55
C ASN A 106 -10.01 22.75 -5.16
N ILE A 107 -9.12 21.85 -5.57
CA ILE A 107 -7.84 22.20 -6.24
C ILE A 107 -8.07 22.89 -7.60
N LEU A 108 -9.19 22.62 -8.29
CA LEU A 108 -9.55 23.31 -9.53
C LEU A 108 -10.11 24.71 -9.26
N GLU A 109 -10.99 24.83 -8.25
CA GLU A 109 -11.56 26.12 -7.84
C GLU A 109 -10.46 27.08 -7.36
N GLU A 110 -9.50 26.61 -6.54
CA GLU A 110 -8.31 27.37 -6.12
C GLU A 110 -7.43 27.84 -7.29
N GLN A 111 -7.43 27.10 -8.41
CA GLN A 111 -6.68 27.43 -9.63
C GLN A 111 -7.51 28.26 -10.64
N GLY A 112 -8.77 28.59 -10.34
CA GLY A 112 -9.67 29.28 -11.27
C GLY A 112 -10.07 28.43 -12.49
N LEU A 113 -10.03 27.11 -12.35
CA LEU A 113 -10.38 26.13 -13.38
C LEU A 113 -11.79 25.56 -13.12
N ASP A 114 -12.48 25.14 -14.18
CA ASP A 114 -13.83 24.56 -14.05
C ASP A 114 -13.81 23.24 -13.24
N PRO A 115 -14.48 23.17 -12.06
CA PRO A 115 -14.54 21.96 -11.24
C PRO A 115 -15.49 20.89 -11.80
N ASN A 116 -16.28 21.20 -12.84
CA ASN A 116 -17.22 20.27 -13.46
C ASN A 116 -16.58 19.42 -14.57
N ARG A 117 -15.30 19.67 -14.91
CA ARG A 117 -14.54 18.80 -15.82
C ARG A 117 -14.35 17.41 -15.21
N ASP A 118 -14.25 16.38 -16.04
CA ASP A 118 -13.99 15.02 -15.57
C ASP A 118 -12.70 14.95 -14.75
N ALA A 119 -12.85 14.59 -13.47
CA ALA A 119 -11.74 14.14 -12.64
C ALA A 119 -11.43 12.69 -13.01
N GLY A 120 -10.16 12.39 -13.29
CA GLY A 120 -9.71 11.08 -13.77
C GLY A 120 -10.09 9.93 -12.84
N TYR A 121 -10.30 8.75 -13.43
CA TYR A 121 -10.78 7.56 -12.73
C TYR A 121 -9.82 7.09 -11.64
N ILE A 122 -10.34 6.78 -10.45
CA ILE A 122 -9.61 6.16 -9.35
C ILE A 122 -9.87 4.65 -9.39
N LYS A 123 -8.84 3.81 -9.40
CA LYS A 123 -8.99 2.35 -9.32
C LYS A 123 -8.93 1.91 -7.87
N ILE A 124 -10.08 1.96 -7.20
CA ILE A 124 -10.21 1.62 -5.79
C ILE A 124 -10.33 0.10 -5.64
N ASN A 125 -9.22 -0.57 -5.30
CA ASN A 125 -9.14 -2.02 -5.10
C ASN A 125 -9.05 -2.36 -3.61
N LYS A 126 -9.93 -3.22 -3.08
CA LYS A 126 -9.56 -4.03 -1.91
C LYS A 126 -8.53 -5.07 -2.35
N ARG A 127 -7.37 -5.12 -1.71
CA ARG A 127 -6.33 -6.16 -1.93
C ARG A 127 -6.43 -7.23 -0.85
N ASP A 128 -6.99 -8.38 -1.21
CA ASP A 128 -7.16 -9.53 -0.30
C ASP A 128 -5.96 -10.51 -0.29
N ASP A 129 -5.01 -10.37 -1.22
CA ASP A 129 -4.03 -11.42 -1.58
C ASP A 129 -2.56 -11.09 -1.24
N GLY A 130 -2.24 -9.81 -0.98
CA GLY A 130 -0.89 -9.35 -0.69
C GLY A 130 0.09 -9.45 -1.86
N LYS A 131 -0.40 -9.46 -3.11
CA LYS A 131 0.40 -9.46 -4.34
C LYS A 131 -0.18 -8.48 -5.37
N SER A 132 0.55 -8.29 -6.46
CA SER A 132 0.19 -7.33 -7.50
C SER A 132 0.10 -8.02 -8.86
N GLU A 133 -1.12 -8.11 -9.40
CA GLU A 133 -1.29 -8.18 -10.85
C GLU A 133 -1.21 -6.79 -11.47
N ILE A 134 -0.73 -6.71 -12.71
CA ILE A 134 -0.60 -5.48 -13.49
C ILE A 134 -1.67 -5.51 -14.59
N SER A 135 -2.51 -4.49 -14.62
CA SER A 135 -3.54 -4.24 -15.64
C SER A 135 -3.74 -2.74 -15.84
#